data_AF-A0A956PED6-F1
#
_entry.id   AF-A0A956PED6-F1
#
_cell.length_a   1.000
_cell.length_b   1.000
_cell.length_c   1.000
_cell.angle_alpha   90.00
_cell.angle_beta   90.00
_cell.angle_gamma   90.00
#
_symmetry.space_group_name_H-M   'P 1'
#
loop_
_entity.id
_entity.type
_entity.pdbx_description
1 polymer ?
#
loop_
_entity_poly.entity_id
_entity_poly.type
_entity_poly.pdbx_seq_one_letter_code
_entity_poly.pdbx_strand_id
1 'polypeptide(L)'
;MIPRADSDHPIDKIRFGLMVAIGGEDATETLEEIQRQEHVARRELEEVPQRAAARGEEFLKGSEEVRTELLSQLEAYLSWLESAREALEQHDTGRLMEIHEASQDILPGLNAALDAYARVFSTYGPYGSPPANMMFQIMAAINSGEQPKFTWGEYCEFYAKTYEEKAETVGEIELPGRTNYKKSCHTIIDLMDGWMKDVPESAEAAHETLVEIDLAARFAGLFEMEVSSAKAGPTGIPSTNVMLDYLNGYIADMIPAEVVASVMDDYADLMDRYAENFENSASRPTDSALVQEEIPRTLDALDEHFAVIEDMSESTGELSKEKAKEWMERLKSTAEPLEESAQVYATAAQHQHNIACPGCGRSNPPENRNCEACGEVLPRPEDTGALQSSTFSVLAGPTLEENQQMPMTENVARLFQACDDVNDGVITPQEFSAEVQRAALGLKEFAEELDGVAAIAMDEENFTPEQWETWQTHHMPYLEDIAATYVSGLKEAEEGLQSMEEFLSDPDDAHLVEGIRLVWQGLSAVHRGRLSMETYTKMLQDVVQESVDEGLISTEAEG
;
A
#
# COMPACT_ATOMS: atom_id res chain seq x y z
N MET A 1 -22.55 -3.13 -6.34
CA MET A 1 -23.13 -4.39 -6.85
C MET A 1 -23.34 -4.25 -8.35
N ILE A 2 -22.34 -4.67 -9.11
CA ILE A 2 -22.34 -4.88 -10.56
C ILE A 2 -21.60 -6.22 -10.72
N PRO A 3 -22.09 -7.19 -11.52
CA PRO A 3 -21.49 -8.52 -11.61
C PRO A 3 -20.10 -8.41 -12.26
N ARG A 4 -19.10 -9.07 -11.66
CA ARG A 4 -17.79 -9.24 -12.29
C ARG A 4 -17.96 -10.09 -13.56
N ALA A 5 -17.40 -9.58 -14.64
CA ALA A 5 -17.29 -10.25 -15.93
C ALA A 5 -16.41 -11.50 -15.85
N ASP A 6 -16.86 -12.54 -16.55
CA ASP A 6 -16.09 -13.60 -17.19
C ASP A 6 -15.02 -14.32 -16.34
N SER A 7 -15.47 -15.23 -15.47
CA SER A 7 -14.67 -16.44 -15.26
C SER A 7 -14.93 -17.39 -16.44
N ASP A 8 -13.90 -17.64 -17.24
CA ASP A 8 -13.97 -18.58 -18.38
C ASP A 8 -14.09 -20.05 -17.95
N HIS A 9 -14.22 -20.28 -16.63
CA HIS A 9 -14.24 -21.60 -16.03
C HIS A 9 -15.53 -22.35 -16.39
N PRO A 10 -15.45 -23.56 -16.95
CA PRO A 10 -16.60 -24.37 -17.38
C PRO A 10 -17.73 -24.48 -16.35
N ILE A 11 -17.36 -24.57 -15.08
CA ILE A 11 -18.30 -24.76 -13.97
C ILE A 11 -19.15 -23.50 -13.72
N ASP A 12 -18.56 -22.31 -13.83
CA ASP A 12 -19.29 -21.06 -13.66
C ASP A 12 -20.25 -20.83 -14.82
N LYS A 13 -19.86 -21.25 -16.04
CA LYS A 13 -20.74 -21.28 -17.21
C LYS A 13 -21.94 -22.20 -16.99
N ILE A 14 -21.75 -23.37 -16.40
CA ILE A 14 -22.85 -24.27 -16.06
C ILE A 14 -23.77 -23.64 -15.00
N ARG A 15 -23.24 -23.09 -13.91
CA ARG A 15 -24.05 -22.46 -12.85
C ARG A 15 -24.87 -21.27 -13.38
N PHE A 16 -24.24 -20.40 -14.14
CA PHE A 16 -24.90 -19.26 -14.78
C PHE A 16 -25.97 -19.75 -15.76
N GLY A 17 -25.65 -20.73 -16.59
CA GLY A 17 -26.58 -21.34 -17.53
C GLY A 17 -27.80 -21.97 -16.87
N LEU A 18 -27.64 -22.64 -15.72
CA LEU A 18 -28.76 -23.16 -14.93
C LEU A 18 -29.67 -22.04 -14.42
N MET A 19 -29.08 -20.93 -13.93
CA MET A 19 -29.85 -19.76 -13.47
C MET A 19 -30.65 -19.11 -14.61
N VAL A 20 -30.04 -18.99 -15.79
CA VAL A 20 -30.66 -18.47 -17.00
C VAL A 20 -31.82 -19.38 -17.46
N ALA A 21 -31.62 -20.69 -17.44
CA ALA A 21 -32.65 -21.68 -17.78
C ALA A 21 -33.84 -21.66 -16.81
N ILE A 22 -33.62 -21.40 -15.51
CA ILE A 22 -34.70 -21.18 -14.53
C ILE A 22 -35.57 -19.97 -14.91
N GLY A 23 -34.96 -18.94 -15.52
CA GLY A 23 -35.65 -17.76 -16.07
C GLY A 23 -36.43 -18.02 -17.36
N GLY A 24 -36.36 -19.24 -17.93
CA GLY A 24 -37.05 -19.63 -19.15
C GLY A 24 -36.30 -19.31 -20.45
N GLU A 25 -35.01 -19.00 -20.36
CA GLU A 25 -34.14 -18.74 -21.51
C GLU A 25 -33.52 -20.03 -22.09
N ASP A 26 -32.88 -19.92 -23.27
CA ASP A 26 -32.27 -21.05 -23.97
C ASP A 26 -31.06 -21.61 -23.20
N ALA A 27 -31.05 -22.93 -22.98
CA ALA A 27 -30.02 -23.64 -22.24
C ALA A 27 -29.10 -24.50 -23.13
N THR A 28 -29.15 -24.33 -24.46
CA THR A 28 -28.41 -25.16 -25.41
C THR A 28 -26.90 -25.15 -25.14
N GLU A 29 -26.29 -23.98 -24.92
CA GLU A 29 -24.86 -23.88 -24.59
C GLU A 29 -24.51 -24.52 -23.25
N THR A 30 -25.41 -24.41 -22.27
CA THR A 30 -25.26 -25.05 -20.95
C THR A 30 -25.29 -26.57 -21.06
N LEU A 31 -26.19 -27.12 -21.87
CA LEU A 31 -26.27 -28.56 -22.15
C LEU A 31 -24.99 -29.08 -22.81
N GLU A 32 -24.43 -28.35 -23.78
CA GLU A 32 -23.16 -28.71 -24.41
C GLU A 32 -21.99 -28.70 -23.41
N GLU A 33 -21.93 -27.70 -22.52
CA GLU A 33 -20.92 -27.66 -21.46
C GLU A 33 -21.08 -28.80 -20.45
N ILE A 34 -22.31 -29.10 -20.01
CA ILE A 34 -22.58 -30.23 -19.12
C ILE A 34 -22.11 -31.54 -19.75
N GLN A 35 -22.40 -31.78 -21.03
CA GLN A 35 -21.95 -32.99 -21.74
C GLN A 35 -20.42 -33.09 -21.82
N ARG A 36 -19.72 -31.95 -22.04
CA ARG A 36 -18.26 -31.90 -22.00
C ARG A 36 -17.73 -32.25 -20.62
N GLN A 37 -18.30 -31.68 -19.57
CA GLN A 37 -17.87 -31.95 -18.20
C GLN A 37 -18.22 -33.38 -17.74
N GLU A 38 -19.34 -33.96 -18.17
CA GLU A 38 -19.67 -35.37 -17.90
C GLU A 38 -18.60 -36.28 -18.49
N HIS A 39 -18.16 -36.01 -19.72
CA HIS A 39 -17.09 -36.78 -20.36
C HIS A 39 -15.78 -36.68 -19.58
N VAL A 40 -15.40 -35.48 -19.12
CA VAL A 40 -14.21 -35.27 -18.28
C VAL A 40 -14.33 -36.02 -16.97
N ALA A 41 -15.44 -35.87 -16.23
CA ALA A 41 -15.64 -36.53 -14.94
C ALA A 41 -15.58 -38.07 -15.06
N ARG A 42 -16.22 -38.65 -16.08
CA ARG A 42 -16.13 -40.10 -16.35
C ARG A 42 -14.71 -40.55 -16.66
N ARG A 43 -13.99 -39.78 -17.48
CA ARG A 43 -12.58 -40.08 -17.79
C ARG A 43 -11.73 -40.03 -16.54
N GLU A 44 -11.88 -39.02 -15.69
CA GLU A 44 -11.10 -38.91 -14.45
C GLU A 44 -11.42 -40.03 -13.45
N LEU A 45 -12.69 -40.45 -13.33
CA LEU A 45 -13.07 -41.62 -12.52
C LEU A 45 -12.36 -42.91 -12.96
N GLU A 46 -12.12 -43.06 -14.26
CA GLU A 46 -11.41 -44.21 -14.82
C GLU A 46 -9.88 -44.06 -14.72
N GLU A 47 -9.34 -42.89 -15.03
CA GLU A 47 -7.90 -42.66 -15.15
C GLU A 47 -7.21 -42.41 -13.81
N VAL A 48 -7.86 -41.77 -12.82
CA VAL A 48 -7.23 -41.50 -11.51
C VAL A 48 -6.72 -42.80 -10.84
N PRO A 49 -7.51 -43.89 -10.75
CA PRO A 49 -7.04 -45.17 -10.21
C PRO A 49 -5.91 -45.78 -11.04
N GLN A 50 -5.97 -45.67 -12.37
CA GLN A 50 -4.95 -46.21 -13.27
C GLN A 50 -3.62 -45.48 -13.12
N ARG A 51 -3.66 -44.14 -13.06
CA ARG A 51 -2.48 -43.29 -12.81
C ARG A 51 -1.89 -43.56 -11.43
N ALA A 52 -2.72 -43.77 -10.42
CA ALA A 52 -2.24 -44.16 -9.08
C ALA A 52 -1.58 -45.55 -9.10
N ALA A 53 -2.15 -46.52 -9.81
CA ALA A 53 -1.58 -47.85 -9.92
C ALA A 53 -0.25 -47.88 -10.67
N ALA A 54 -0.13 -47.08 -11.74
CA ALA A 54 1.10 -46.92 -12.49
C ALA A 54 2.25 -46.35 -11.63
N ARG A 55 1.94 -45.59 -10.57
CA ARG A 55 2.93 -45.02 -9.62
C ARG A 55 3.47 -46.04 -8.60
N GLY A 56 2.91 -47.25 -8.57
CA GLY A 56 3.37 -48.35 -7.71
C GLY A 56 2.55 -48.54 -6.42
N GLU A 57 2.82 -49.67 -5.75
CA GLU A 57 2.02 -50.13 -4.60
C GLU A 57 2.14 -49.20 -3.37
N GLU A 58 3.28 -48.53 -3.21
CA GLU A 58 3.52 -47.60 -2.10
C GLU A 58 2.70 -46.32 -2.25
N PHE A 59 2.69 -45.70 -3.44
CA PHE A 59 1.79 -44.59 -3.74
C PHE A 59 0.32 -44.98 -3.59
N LEU A 60 -0.05 -46.18 -4.08
CA LEU A 60 -1.43 -46.66 -4.00
C LEU A 60 -1.94 -46.73 -2.56
N LYS A 61 -1.10 -47.16 -1.61
CA LYS A 61 -1.42 -47.19 -0.18
C LYS A 61 -1.38 -45.79 0.43
N GLY A 62 -0.33 -45.01 0.16
CA GLY A 62 -0.16 -43.67 0.74
C GLY A 62 -1.23 -42.67 0.30
N SER A 63 -1.77 -42.81 -0.91
CA SER A 63 -2.83 -41.95 -1.44
C SER A 63 -4.25 -42.48 -1.19
N GLU A 64 -4.44 -43.60 -0.50
CA GLU A 64 -5.75 -44.29 -0.41
C GLU A 64 -6.87 -43.39 0.11
N GLU A 65 -6.63 -42.64 1.19
CA GLU A 65 -7.63 -41.75 1.80
C GLU A 65 -8.01 -40.61 0.86
N VAL A 66 -7.01 -39.82 0.41
CA VAL A 66 -7.24 -38.66 -0.48
C VAL A 66 -7.78 -39.07 -1.86
N ARG A 67 -7.39 -40.25 -2.37
CA ARG A 67 -7.89 -40.77 -3.64
C ARG A 67 -9.34 -41.24 -3.51
N THR A 68 -9.67 -41.95 -2.43
CA THR A 68 -11.06 -42.37 -2.18
C THR A 68 -11.97 -41.17 -2.08
N GLU A 69 -11.54 -40.11 -1.37
CA GLU A 69 -12.29 -38.86 -1.28
C GLU A 69 -12.46 -38.20 -2.65
N LEU A 70 -11.40 -38.06 -3.44
CA LEU A 70 -11.48 -37.51 -4.81
C LEU A 70 -12.47 -38.29 -5.69
N LEU A 71 -12.41 -39.62 -5.67
CA LEU A 71 -13.32 -40.45 -6.46
C LEU A 71 -14.77 -40.27 -6.01
N SER A 72 -15.02 -40.22 -4.70
CA SER A 72 -16.35 -39.94 -4.14
C SER A 72 -16.88 -38.57 -4.58
N GLN A 73 -16.05 -37.53 -4.56
CA GLN A 73 -16.45 -36.19 -5.02
C GLN A 73 -16.66 -36.13 -6.54
N LEU A 74 -15.86 -36.85 -7.34
CA LEU A 74 -16.07 -36.97 -8.79
C LEU A 74 -17.37 -37.71 -9.12
N GLU A 75 -17.74 -38.74 -8.36
CA GLU A 75 -19.03 -39.44 -8.49
C GLU A 75 -20.20 -38.50 -8.16
N ALA A 76 -20.10 -37.74 -7.07
CA ALA A 76 -21.11 -36.75 -6.69
C ALA A 76 -21.27 -35.66 -7.76
N TYR A 77 -20.15 -35.16 -8.30
CA TYR A 77 -20.14 -34.19 -9.38
C TYR A 77 -20.76 -34.74 -10.68
N LEU A 78 -20.42 -35.97 -11.05
CA LEU A 78 -21.03 -36.62 -12.22
C LEU A 78 -22.55 -36.80 -12.05
N SER A 79 -22.99 -37.25 -10.87
CA SER A 79 -24.43 -37.37 -10.56
C SER A 79 -25.15 -36.03 -10.61
N TRP A 80 -24.49 -34.94 -10.20
CA TRP A 80 -25.01 -33.59 -10.30
C TRP A 80 -25.14 -33.14 -11.76
N LEU A 81 -24.11 -33.36 -12.59
CA LEU A 81 -24.15 -33.06 -14.02
C LEU A 81 -25.27 -33.82 -14.74
N GLU A 82 -25.41 -35.12 -14.47
CA GLU A 82 -26.47 -35.95 -15.06
C GLU A 82 -27.87 -35.46 -14.67
N SER A 83 -28.04 -35.04 -13.41
CA SER A 83 -29.29 -34.47 -12.91
C SER A 83 -29.58 -33.11 -13.55
N ALA A 84 -28.55 -32.28 -13.73
CA ALA A 84 -28.65 -30.98 -14.41
C ALA A 84 -29.07 -31.16 -15.86
N ARG A 85 -28.45 -32.09 -16.58
CA ARG A 85 -28.80 -32.41 -17.96
C ARG A 85 -30.24 -32.88 -18.07
N GLU A 86 -30.66 -33.82 -17.23
CA GLU A 86 -32.02 -34.35 -17.25
C GLU A 86 -33.06 -33.24 -16.96
N ALA A 87 -32.82 -32.39 -15.96
CA ALA A 87 -33.72 -31.30 -15.62
C ALA A 87 -33.82 -30.24 -16.73
N LEU A 88 -32.71 -29.93 -17.41
CA LEU A 88 -32.69 -29.03 -18.57
C LEU A 88 -33.44 -29.62 -19.77
N GLU A 89 -33.23 -30.91 -20.08
CA GLU A 89 -33.93 -31.61 -21.17
C GLU A 89 -35.45 -31.72 -20.90
N GLN A 90 -35.86 -31.82 -19.64
CA GLN A 90 -37.26 -31.89 -19.22
C GLN A 90 -37.91 -30.53 -18.97
N HIS A 91 -37.14 -29.44 -19.04
CA HIS A 91 -37.56 -28.09 -18.67
C HIS A 91 -38.17 -28.01 -17.25
N ASP A 92 -37.63 -28.77 -16.29
CA ASP A 92 -38.10 -28.82 -14.90
C ASP A 92 -37.44 -27.72 -14.06
N THR A 93 -38.06 -26.54 -14.04
CA THR A 93 -37.54 -25.36 -13.32
C THR A 93 -37.41 -25.58 -11.81
N GLY A 94 -38.25 -26.44 -11.21
CA GLY A 94 -38.18 -26.71 -9.78
C GLY A 94 -36.93 -27.51 -9.43
N ARG A 95 -36.68 -28.58 -10.20
CA ARG A 95 -35.48 -29.41 -10.06
C ARG A 95 -34.21 -28.64 -10.42
N LEU A 96 -34.24 -27.74 -11.40
CA LEU A 96 -33.10 -26.87 -11.73
C LEU A 96 -32.69 -25.96 -10.57
N MET A 97 -33.65 -25.46 -9.78
CA MET A 97 -33.35 -24.62 -8.61
C MET A 97 -32.64 -25.42 -7.51
N GLU A 98 -33.12 -26.63 -7.21
CA GLU A 98 -32.48 -27.54 -6.26
C GLU A 98 -31.05 -27.92 -6.71
N ILE A 99 -30.85 -28.17 -8.01
CA ILE A 99 -29.55 -28.50 -8.59
C ILE A 99 -28.58 -27.30 -8.51
N HIS A 100 -29.07 -26.09 -8.77
CA HIS A 100 -28.27 -24.88 -8.63
C HIS A 100 -27.88 -24.60 -7.17
N GLU A 101 -28.76 -24.86 -6.21
CA GLU A 101 -28.44 -24.76 -4.78
C GLU A 101 -27.40 -25.82 -4.37
N ALA A 102 -27.57 -27.08 -4.79
CA ALA A 102 -26.63 -28.16 -4.50
C ALA A 102 -25.21 -27.91 -5.05
N SER A 103 -25.08 -27.10 -6.11
CA SER A 103 -23.75 -26.76 -6.65
C SER A 103 -22.88 -25.99 -5.65
N GLN A 104 -23.49 -25.32 -4.65
CA GLN A 104 -22.74 -24.57 -3.63
C GLN A 104 -21.89 -25.48 -2.73
N ASP A 105 -22.30 -26.75 -2.55
CA ASP A 105 -21.59 -27.70 -1.71
C ASP A 105 -20.71 -28.66 -2.53
N ILE A 106 -21.20 -29.11 -3.69
CA ILE A 106 -20.51 -30.11 -4.52
C ILE A 106 -19.20 -29.56 -5.10
N LEU A 107 -19.19 -28.31 -5.55
CA LEU A 107 -18.04 -27.74 -6.26
C LEU A 107 -16.86 -27.43 -5.34
N PRO A 108 -17.05 -26.79 -4.16
CA PRO A 108 -15.96 -26.63 -3.21
C PRO A 108 -15.39 -27.96 -2.73
N GLY A 109 -16.26 -28.96 -2.49
CA GLY A 109 -15.85 -30.32 -2.12
C GLY A 109 -14.95 -30.97 -3.17
N LEU A 110 -15.36 -30.92 -4.44
CA LEU A 110 -14.56 -31.42 -5.55
C LEU A 110 -13.21 -30.70 -5.69
N ASN A 111 -13.20 -29.36 -5.64
CA ASN A 111 -11.96 -28.59 -5.75
C ASN A 111 -10.99 -28.91 -4.62
N ALA A 112 -11.48 -28.98 -3.37
CA ALA A 112 -10.65 -29.34 -2.23
C ALA A 112 -10.05 -30.75 -2.36
N ALA A 113 -10.84 -31.71 -2.86
CA ALA A 113 -10.37 -33.08 -3.09
C ALA A 113 -9.36 -33.17 -4.25
N LEU A 114 -9.58 -32.42 -5.34
CA LEU A 114 -8.64 -32.30 -6.46
C LEU A 114 -7.30 -31.72 -5.98
N ASP A 115 -7.33 -30.64 -5.21
CA ASP A 115 -6.12 -30.02 -4.65
C ASP A 115 -5.38 -30.94 -3.67
N ALA A 116 -6.12 -31.65 -2.81
CA ALA A 116 -5.54 -32.61 -1.88
C ALA A 116 -4.84 -33.76 -2.62
N TYR A 117 -5.50 -34.36 -3.62
CA TYR A 117 -4.91 -35.42 -4.41
C TYR A 117 -3.74 -34.91 -5.28
N ALA A 118 -3.88 -33.75 -5.92
CA ALA A 118 -2.84 -33.16 -6.77
C ALA A 118 -1.56 -32.86 -5.96
N ARG A 119 -1.69 -32.39 -4.71
CA ARG A 119 -0.55 -32.22 -3.80
C ARG A 119 0.16 -33.55 -3.57
N VAL A 120 -0.55 -34.58 -3.10
CA VAL A 120 0.04 -35.90 -2.84
C VAL A 120 0.65 -36.51 -4.12
N PHE A 121 -0.01 -36.33 -5.26
CA PHE A 121 0.44 -36.85 -6.55
C PHE A 121 1.71 -36.17 -7.07
N SER A 122 1.81 -34.85 -6.90
CA SER A 122 2.97 -34.06 -7.37
C SER A 122 4.17 -34.14 -6.44
N THR A 123 3.95 -34.29 -5.13
CA THR A 123 5.04 -34.46 -4.13
C THR A 123 5.51 -35.90 -3.97
N TYR A 124 4.88 -36.87 -4.63
CA TYR A 124 5.31 -38.25 -4.53
C TYR A 124 6.60 -38.48 -5.33
N GLY A 125 7.66 -38.90 -4.63
CA GLY A 125 8.93 -39.28 -5.23
C GLY A 125 10.08 -39.12 -4.23
N PRO A 126 11.33 -39.23 -4.69
CA PRO A 126 12.49 -39.17 -3.81
C PRO A 126 12.86 -37.76 -3.35
N TYR A 127 12.22 -36.72 -3.89
CA TYR A 127 12.48 -35.31 -3.60
C TYR A 127 11.36 -34.69 -2.76
N GLY A 128 11.63 -33.57 -2.09
CA GLY A 128 10.63 -32.88 -1.25
C GLY A 128 9.70 -31.94 -2.01
N SER A 129 10.01 -31.61 -3.27
CA SER A 129 9.34 -30.60 -4.06
C SER A 129 8.60 -31.20 -5.27
N PRO A 130 7.44 -30.62 -5.63
CA PRO A 130 6.72 -30.98 -6.86
C PRO A 130 7.55 -30.93 -8.15
N PRO A 131 8.30 -29.86 -8.48
CA PRO A 131 9.05 -29.79 -9.73
C PRO A 131 10.12 -30.88 -9.84
N ALA A 132 10.90 -31.14 -8.78
CA ALA A 132 11.93 -32.17 -8.83
C ALA A 132 11.33 -33.57 -9.01
N ASN A 133 10.27 -33.90 -8.27
CA ASN A 133 9.60 -35.20 -8.41
C ASN A 133 8.96 -35.40 -9.79
N MET A 134 8.34 -34.36 -10.35
CA MET A 134 7.75 -34.42 -11.68
C MET A 134 8.82 -34.63 -12.76
N MET A 135 9.92 -33.88 -12.71
CA MET A 135 11.02 -34.03 -13.67
C MET A 135 11.69 -35.41 -13.57
N PHE A 136 11.92 -35.91 -12.34
CA PHE A 136 12.40 -37.27 -12.11
C PHE A 136 11.50 -38.33 -12.78
N GLN A 137 10.19 -38.18 -12.64
CA GLN A 137 9.22 -39.14 -13.18
C GLN A 137 9.11 -39.08 -14.70
N ILE A 138 9.08 -37.89 -15.29
CA ILE A 138 9.06 -37.72 -16.75
C ILE A 138 10.29 -38.36 -17.37
N MET A 139 11.45 -38.16 -16.75
CA MET A 139 12.71 -38.75 -17.19
C MET A 139 12.69 -40.29 -17.09
N ALA A 140 12.19 -40.83 -15.98
CA ALA A 140 12.01 -42.27 -15.82
C ALA A 140 11.07 -42.85 -16.88
N ALA A 141 9.97 -42.17 -17.19
CA ALA A 141 9.00 -42.58 -18.21
C ALA A 141 9.65 -42.61 -19.61
N ILE A 142 10.35 -41.55 -20.01
CA ILE A 142 11.07 -41.47 -21.29
C ILE A 142 12.08 -42.61 -21.42
N ASN A 143 12.85 -42.88 -20.36
CA ASN A 143 13.85 -43.97 -20.37
C ASN A 143 13.24 -45.36 -20.44
N SER A 144 12.05 -45.54 -19.88
CA SER A 144 11.28 -46.79 -19.99
C SER A 144 10.63 -46.99 -21.37
N GLY A 145 10.72 -45.99 -22.26
CA GLY A 145 10.13 -46.01 -23.60
C GLY A 145 8.66 -45.58 -23.63
N GLU A 146 8.13 -45.06 -22.53
CA GLU A 146 6.80 -44.45 -22.50
C GLU A 146 6.84 -43.11 -23.23
N GLN A 147 5.77 -42.77 -23.95
CA GLN A 147 5.62 -41.45 -24.55
C GLN A 147 4.83 -40.54 -23.61
N PRO A 148 5.49 -39.59 -22.92
CA PRO A 148 4.77 -38.62 -22.11
C PRO A 148 3.87 -37.73 -22.98
N LYS A 149 2.83 -37.17 -22.36
CA LYS A 149 1.85 -36.30 -23.02
C LYS A 149 2.49 -35.04 -23.62
N PHE A 150 3.52 -34.52 -22.96
CA PHE A 150 4.33 -33.38 -23.40
C PHE A 150 5.78 -33.83 -23.56
N THR A 151 6.51 -33.18 -24.44
CA THR A 151 7.95 -33.36 -24.63
C THR A 151 8.74 -32.86 -23.44
N TRP A 152 9.97 -33.34 -23.28
CA TRP A 152 10.89 -32.86 -22.22
C TRP A 152 11.05 -31.34 -22.24
N GLY A 153 11.25 -30.76 -23.43
CA GLY A 153 11.41 -29.31 -23.59
C GLY A 153 10.18 -28.52 -23.15
N GLU A 154 8.97 -29.00 -23.47
CA GLU A 154 7.72 -28.37 -23.03
C GLU A 154 7.56 -28.37 -21.50
N TYR A 155 8.04 -29.41 -20.81
CA TYR A 155 8.04 -29.43 -19.34
C TYR A 155 9.06 -28.46 -18.74
N CYS A 156 10.27 -28.40 -19.29
CA CYS A 156 11.27 -27.42 -18.86
C CYS A 156 10.77 -25.99 -19.07
N GLU A 157 10.21 -25.69 -20.24
CA GLU A 157 9.64 -24.38 -20.57
C GLU A 157 8.49 -24.02 -19.63
N PHE A 158 7.58 -24.97 -19.35
CA PHE A 158 6.49 -24.75 -18.39
C PHE A 158 7.01 -24.35 -17.01
N TYR A 159 7.99 -25.08 -16.45
CA TYR A 159 8.52 -24.76 -15.13
C TYR A 159 9.36 -23.49 -15.13
N ALA A 160 10.22 -23.27 -16.13
CA ALA A 160 10.99 -22.04 -16.27
C ALA A 160 10.06 -20.82 -16.26
N LYS A 161 9.05 -20.82 -17.13
CA LYS A 161 8.06 -19.74 -17.20
C LYS A 161 7.29 -19.55 -15.89
N THR A 162 6.89 -20.65 -15.24
CA THR A 162 6.21 -20.59 -13.93
C THR A 162 7.08 -19.88 -12.89
N TYR A 163 8.38 -20.17 -12.87
CA TYR A 163 9.31 -19.55 -11.93
C TYR A 163 9.72 -18.12 -12.32
N GLU A 164 9.69 -17.77 -13.60
CA GLU A 164 9.82 -16.38 -14.08
C GLU A 164 8.66 -15.52 -13.57
N GLU A 165 7.42 -15.95 -13.80
CA GLU A 165 6.21 -15.25 -13.32
C GLU A 165 6.24 -15.10 -11.79
N LYS A 166 6.68 -16.15 -11.08
CA LYS A 166 6.89 -16.13 -9.62
C LYS A 166 7.96 -15.13 -9.17
N ALA A 167 9.08 -15.02 -9.89
CA ALA A 167 10.16 -14.09 -9.57
C ALA A 167 9.76 -12.63 -9.80
N GLU A 168 8.98 -12.38 -10.86
CA GLU A 168 8.45 -11.06 -11.19
C GLU A 168 7.41 -10.58 -10.17
N THR A 169 6.46 -11.44 -9.78
CA THR A 169 5.39 -11.09 -8.83
C THR A 169 5.89 -10.77 -7.42
N VAL A 170 6.98 -11.41 -6.97
CA VAL A 170 7.65 -11.06 -5.70
C VAL A 170 8.39 -9.71 -5.78
N GLY A 171 8.50 -9.11 -6.97
CA GLY A 171 8.93 -7.73 -7.14
C GLY A 171 8.19 -6.74 -6.24
N GLU A 172 6.90 -6.98 -5.98
CA GLU A 172 5.98 -6.07 -5.29
C GLU A 172 5.87 -6.33 -3.78
N ILE A 173 6.49 -7.39 -3.25
CA ILE A 173 6.33 -7.81 -1.86
C ILE A 173 7.51 -7.33 -1.01
N GLU A 174 7.23 -6.43 -0.07
CA GLU A 174 8.21 -5.90 0.89
C GLU A 174 8.31 -6.78 2.15
N LEU A 175 8.84 -7.99 2.02
CA LEU A 175 9.10 -8.88 3.16
C LEU A 175 10.52 -9.47 3.07
N PRO A 176 11.16 -9.75 4.22
CA PRO A 176 12.51 -10.30 4.25
C PRO A 176 12.53 -11.73 3.69
N GLY A 177 13.65 -12.12 3.05
CA GLY A 177 13.78 -13.39 2.32
C GLY A 177 13.48 -13.30 0.83
N ARG A 178 13.08 -12.12 0.33
CA ARG A 178 12.86 -11.82 -1.09
C ARG A 178 14.11 -12.11 -1.93
N THR A 179 15.31 -11.80 -1.43
CA THR A 179 16.55 -12.03 -2.17
C THR A 179 16.78 -13.53 -2.38
N ASN A 180 16.60 -14.33 -1.33
CA ASN A 180 16.71 -15.79 -1.39
C ASN A 180 15.63 -16.42 -2.27
N TYR A 181 14.40 -15.90 -2.21
CA TYR A 181 13.32 -16.35 -3.09
C TYR A 181 13.68 -16.10 -4.55
N LYS A 182 14.05 -14.88 -4.94
CA LYS A 182 14.44 -14.54 -6.32
C LYS A 182 15.62 -15.39 -6.78
N LYS A 183 16.64 -15.55 -5.92
CA LYS A 183 17.79 -16.41 -6.23
C LYS A 183 17.36 -17.86 -6.45
N SER A 184 16.43 -18.37 -5.66
CA SER A 184 15.90 -19.73 -5.79
C SER A 184 15.11 -19.90 -7.09
N CYS A 185 14.25 -18.94 -7.45
CA CYS A 185 13.54 -18.95 -8.72
C CYS A 185 14.51 -18.92 -9.92
N HIS A 186 15.49 -18.00 -9.92
CA HIS A 186 16.51 -17.93 -10.98
C HIS A 186 17.35 -19.22 -11.07
N THR A 187 17.71 -19.82 -9.93
CA THR A 187 18.40 -21.11 -9.92
C THR A 187 17.58 -22.17 -10.66
N ILE A 188 16.27 -22.25 -10.41
CA ILE A 188 15.41 -23.22 -11.10
C ILE A 188 15.31 -22.89 -12.59
N ILE A 189 15.13 -21.62 -12.96
CA ILE A 189 15.07 -21.17 -14.36
C ILE A 189 16.35 -21.59 -15.10
N ASP A 190 17.52 -21.27 -14.55
CA ASP A 190 18.82 -21.59 -15.16
C ASP A 190 19.02 -23.10 -15.34
N LEU A 191 18.60 -23.91 -14.36
CA LEU A 191 18.68 -25.36 -14.44
C LEU A 191 17.71 -25.94 -15.49
N MET A 192 16.48 -25.42 -15.59
CA MET A 192 15.52 -25.83 -16.61
C MET A 192 15.99 -25.44 -18.01
N ASP A 193 16.55 -24.24 -18.18
CA ASP A 193 17.16 -23.75 -19.41
C ASP A 193 18.37 -24.59 -19.85
N GLY A 194 19.18 -25.03 -18.88
CA GLY A 194 20.26 -25.99 -19.10
C GLY A 194 19.73 -27.30 -19.67
N TRP A 195 18.69 -27.87 -19.06
CA TRP A 195 18.05 -29.12 -19.50
C TRP A 195 17.26 -29.02 -20.80
N MET A 196 16.84 -27.83 -21.22
CA MET A 196 16.31 -27.62 -22.56
C MET A 196 17.38 -27.84 -23.65
N LYS A 197 18.64 -27.53 -23.33
CA LYS A 197 19.77 -27.63 -24.28
C LYS A 197 20.44 -29.00 -24.21
N ASP A 198 20.53 -29.57 -23.02
CA ASP A 198 21.19 -30.86 -22.78
C ASP A 198 20.30 -31.77 -21.92
N VAL A 199 19.61 -32.70 -22.59
CA VAL A 199 18.67 -33.62 -21.93
C VAL A 199 19.48 -34.69 -21.20
N PRO A 200 19.33 -34.86 -19.88
CA PRO A 200 20.06 -35.89 -19.16
C PRO A 200 19.72 -37.29 -19.67
N GLU A 201 20.74 -38.15 -19.76
CA GLU A 201 20.59 -39.52 -20.28
C GLU A 201 19.78 -40.45 -19.36
N SER A 202 19.70 -40.12 -18.06
CA SER A 202 18.99 -40.93 -17.06
C SER A 202 18.61 -40.11 -15.82
N ALA A 203 17.65 -40.61 -15.04
CA ALA A 203 17.25 -40.01 -13.78
C ALA A 203 18.41 -40.00 -12.76
N GLU A 204 19.26 -41.02 -12.81
CA GLU A 204 20.50 -41.09 -12.03
C GLU A 204 21.51 -40.03 -12.47
N ALA A 205 21.65 -39.79 -13.78
CA ALA A 205 22.52 -38.73 -14.30
C ALA A 205 22.01 -37.32 -13.96
N ALA A 206 20.69 -37.16 -13.81
CA ALA A 206 20.05 -35.91 -13.41
C ALA A 206 20.03 -35.69 -11.88
N HIS A 207 20.50 -36.65 -11.08
CA HIS A 207 20.28 -36.65 -9.64
C HIS A 207 20.78 -35.38 -8.94
N GLU A 208 22.00 -34.93 -9.23
CA GLU A 208 22.59 -33.73 -8.62
C GLU A 208 21.75 -32.49 -8.93
N THR A 209 21.40 -32.28 -10.21
CA THR A 209 20.55 -31.16 -10.63
C THR A 209 19.14 -31.23 -10.04
N LEU A 210 18.57 -32.43 -9.91
CA LEU A 210 17.27 -32.62 -9.26
C LEU A 210 17.32 -32.27 -7.76
N VAL A 211 18.43 -32.57 -7.07
CA VAL A 211 18.64 -32.13 -5.67
C VAL A 211 18.72 -30.60 -5.59
N GLU A 212 19.39 -29.94 -6.53
CA GLU A 212 19.46 -28.48 -6.58
C GLU A 212 18.09 -27.83 -6.85
N ILE A 213 17.34 -28.35 -7.82
CA ILE A 213 15.95 -27.92 -8.07
C ILE A 213 15.09 -28.14 -6.82
N ASP A 214 15.26 -29.28 -6.14
CA ASP A 214 14.50 -29.59 -4.93
C ASP A 214 14.74 -28.57 -3.82
N LEU A 215 16.02 -28.28 -3.57
CA LEU A 215 16.42 -27.33 -2.55
C LEU A 215 15.91 -25.92 -2.86
N ALA A 216 16.09 -25.45 -4.10
CA ALA A 216 15.63 -24.14 -4.52
C ALA A 216 14.10 -24.02 -4.45
N ALA A 217 13.36 -25.02 -4.92
CA ALA A 217 11.90 -25.00 -4.91
C ALA A 217 11.34 -24.98 -3.48
N ARG A 218 11.98 -25.69 -2.57
CA ARG A 218 11.60 -25.68 -1.14
C ARG A 218 11.89 -24.35 -0.48
N PHE A 219 13.02 -23.71 -0.78
CA PHE A 219 13.30 -22.36 -0.27
C PHE A 219 12.32 -21.32 -0.81
N ALA A 220 11.98 -21.39 -2.10
CA ALA A 220 10.96 -20.53 -2.68
C ALA A 220 9.60 -20.74 -1.99
N GLY A 221 9.21 -22.00 -1.79
CA GLY A 221 7.95 -22.35 -1.11
C GLY A 221 7.89 -21.92 0.37
N LEU A 222 9.03 -21.91 1.08
CA LEU A 222 9.08 -21.38 2.45
C LEU A 222 8.72 -19.89 2.47
N PHE A 223 9.33 -19.08 1.61
CA PHE A 223 9.00 -17.66 1.52
C PHE A 223 7.52 -17.44 1.15
N GLU A 224 6.97 -18.18 0.18
CA GLU A 224 5.54 -18.09 -0.17
C GLU A 224 4.62 -18.38 1.01
N MET A 225 4.97 -19.37 1.84
CA MET A 225 4.26 -19.69 3.07
C MET A 225 4.34 -18.53 4.05
N GLU A 226 5.54 -17.99 4.30
CA GLU A 226 5.73 -16.90 5.26
C GLU A 226 5.02 -15.61 4.82
N VAL A 227 5.00 -15.29 3.52
CA VAL A 227 4.23 -14.15 2.99
C VAL A 227 2.74 -14.31 3.31
N SER A 228 2.21 -15.53 3.23
CA SER A 228 0.79 -15.79 3.51
C SER A 228 0.45 -15.70 5.01
N SER A 229 1.39 -16.01 5.90
CA SER A 229 1.23 -15.99 7.35
C SER A 229 1.69 -14.68 8.01
N ALA A 230 2.47 -13.84 7.32
CA ALA A 230 3.13 -12.65 7.90
C ALA A 230 2.17 -11.70 8.65
N LYS A 231 0.92 -11.56 8.18
CA LYS A 231 -0.11 -10.70 8.80
C LYS A 231 -0.76 -11.28 10.06
N ALA A 232 -0.59 -12.58 10.32
CA ALA A 232 -1.21 -13.29 11.43
C ALA A 232 -0.22 -13.64 12.55
N GLY A 233 1.01 -13.13 12.46
CA GLY A 233 2.08 -13.42 13.42
C GLY A 233 1.91 -12.72 14.77
N PRO A 234 2.85 -12.94 15.70
CA PRO A 234 2.78 -12.47 17.08
C PRO A 234 2.97 -10.95 17.27
N THR A 235 3.41 -10.21 16.26
CA THR A 235 3.57 -8.75 16.31
C THR A 235 2.71 -8.07 15.24
N GLY A 236 2.40 -6.78 15.39
CA GLY A 236 1.76 -5.97 14.34
C GLY A 236 2.65 -5.64 13.14
N ILE A 237 3.92 -6.06 13.14
CA ILE A 237 4.90 -5.76 12.09
C ILE A 237 5.14 -7.02 11.24
N PRO A 238 4.61 -7.10 9.99
CA PRO A 238 4.70 -8.30 9.16
C PRO A 238 6.13 -8.77 8.87
N SER A 239 7.07 -7.84 8.62
CA SER A 239 8.48 -8.16 8.38
C SER A 239 9.13 -8.83 9.59
N THR A 240 8.84 -8.34 10.80
CA THR A 240 9.32 -8.95 12.04
C THR A 240 8.77 -10.36 12.22
N ASN A 241 7.48 -10.58 11.92
CA ASN A 241 6.88 -11.91 11.99
C ASN A 241 7.58 -12.92 11.08
N VAL A 242 7.88 -12.54 9.84
CA VAL A 242 8.65 -13.40 8.92
C VAL A 242 10.03 -13.73 9.52
N MET A 243 10.75 -12.75 10.05
CA MET A 243 12.05 -13.00 10.70
C MET A 243 11.93 -13.97 11.89
N LEU A 244 10.88 -13.85 12.70
CA LEU A 244 10.61 -14.77 13.81
C LEU A 244 10.35 -16.20 13.33
N ASP A 245 9.66 -16.38 12.21
CA ASP A 245 9.37 -17.69 11.64
C ASP A 245 10.63 -18.36 11.07
N TYR A 246 11.53 -17.59 10.43
CA TYR A 246 12.84 -18.09 10.03
C TYR A 246 13.72 -18.51 11.23
N LEU A 247 13.71 -17.74 12.33
CA LEU A 247 14.41 -18.09 13.57
C LEU A 247 13.82 -19.37 14.22
N ASN A 248 12.50 -19.51 14.24
CA ASN A 248 11.82 -20.73 14.70
C ASN A 248 12.21 -21.94 13.86
N GLY A 249 12.20 -21.79 12.53
CA GLY A 249 12.61 -22.84 11.59
C GLY A 249 14.04 -23.30 11.82
N TYR A 250 14.94 -22.37 12.13
CA TYR A 250 16.32 -22.69 12.51
C TYR A 250 16.43 -23.45 13.84
N ILE A 251 15.71 -23.00 14.87
CA ILE A 251 15.68 -23.68 16.17
C ILE A 251 15.18 -25.12 16.03
N ALA A 252 14.22 -25.34 15.12
CA ALA A 252 13.63 -26.64 14.80
C ALA A 252 14.47 -27.50 13.84
N ASP A 253 15.67 -27.06 13.43
CA ASP A 253 16.53 -27.73 12.45
C ASP A 253 15.89 -27.90 11.05
N MET A 254 14.90 -27.07 10.73
CA MET A 254 14.21 -27.08 9.43
C MET A 254 14.86 -26.13 8.42
N ILE A 255 15.52 -25.06 8.90
CA ILE A 255 16.14 -24.03 8.07
C ILE A 255 17.63 -23.93 8.42
N PRO A 256 18.56 -23.97 7.43
CA PRO A 256 19.98 -23.78 7.66
C PRO A 256 20.35 -22.37 8.14
N ALA A 257 21.42 -22.25 8.93
CA ALA A 257 21.88 -20.97 9.47
C ALA A 257 22.22 -19.94 8.37
N GLU A 258 22.74 -20.40 7.23
CA GLU A 258 23.13 -19.56 6.10
C GLU A 258 21.93 -18.86 5.47
N VAL A 259 20.77 -19.54 5.46
CA VAL A 259 19.52 -18.99 4.94
C VAL A 259 18.98 -17.94 5.89
N VAL A 260 19.01 -18.23 7.20
CA VAL A 260 18.60 -17.28 8.23
C VAL A 260 19.45 -16.02 8.16
N ALA A 261 20.78 -16.15 8.03
CA ALA A 261 21.69 -15.01 7.94
C ALA A 261 21.33 -14.11 6.75
N SER A 262 21.08 -14.69 5.57
CA SER A 262 20.67 -13.89 4.42
C SER A 262 19.28 -13.26 4.57
N VAL A 263 18.37 -13.86 5.34
CA VAL A 263 17.07 -13.24 5.68
C VAL A 263 17.24 -12.12 6.70
N MET A 264 18.20 -12.24 7.63
CA MET A 264 18.55 -11.16 8.56
C MET A 264 19.08 -9.94 7.82
N ASP A 265 19.93 -10.13 6.80
CA ASP A 265 20.40 -9.05 5.93
C ASP A 265 19.24 -8.36 5.21
N ASP A 266 18.35 -9.15 4.57
CA ASP A 266 17.13 -8.63 3.91
C ASP A 266 16.22 -7.88 4.90
N TYR A 267 16.14 -8.34 6.16
CA TYR A 267 15.35 -7.71 7.21
C TYR A 267 15.95 -6.38 7.67
N ALA A 268 17.27 -6.33 7.86
CA ALA A 268 17.98 -5.10 8.21
C ALA A 268 17.79 -4.03 7.13
N ASP A 269 18.07 -4.37 5.87
CA ASP A 269 17.89 -3.46 4.72
C ASP A 269 16.45 -2.94 4.60
N LEU A 270 15.46 -3.78 4.93
CA LEU A 270 14.05 -3.40 4.89
C LEU A 270 13.70 -2.43 6.03
N MET A 271 14.17 -2.71 7.24
CA MET A 271 13.93 -1.86 8.40
C MET A 271 14.63 -0.51 8.26
N ASP A 272 15.85 -0.47 7.72
CA ASP A 272 16.58 0.76 7.41
C ASP A 272 15.75 1.66 6.49
N ARG A 273 15.21 1.13 5.39
CA ARG A 273 14.31 1.89 4.50
C ARG A 273 13.06 2.41 5.22
N TYR A 274 12.46 1.62 6.11
CA TYR A 274 11.30 2.08 6.87
C TYR A 274 11.66 3.21 7.84
N ALA A 275 12.85 3.16 8.44
CA ALA A 275 13.35 4.20 9.33
C ALA A 275 13.66 5.49 8.55
N GLU A 276 14.39 5.40 7.44
CA GLU A 276 14.66 6.55 6.56
C GLU A 276 13.35 7.22 6.10
N ASN A 277 12.37 6.43 5.65
CA ASN A 277 11.06 6.94 5.26
C ASN A 277 10.32 7.61 6.42
N PHE A 278 10.43 7.05 7.63
CA PHE A 278 9.84 7.65 8.82
C PHE A 278 10.53 8.96 9.20
N GLU A 279 11.86 9.01 9.23
CA GLU A 279 12.65 10.20 9.53
C GLU A 279 12.37 11.32 8.53
N ASN A 280 12.35 10.98 7.23
CA ASN A 280 11.97 11.91 6.15
C ASN A 280 10.57 12.47 6.39
N SER A 281 9.61 11.62 6.78
CA SER A 281 8.24 12.06 7.09
C SER A 281 8.16 12.88 8.37
N ALA A 282 8.91 12.53 9.41
CA ALA A 282 8.94 13.20 10.71
C ALA A 282 9.61 14.58 10.64
N SER A 283 10.51 14.79 9.67
CA SER A 283 11.13 16.09 9.39
C SER A 283 10.15 17.11 8.81
N ARG A 284 9.02 16.66 8.25
CA ARG A 284 7.99 17.52 7.67
C ARG A 284 7.20 18.20 8.80
N PRO A 285 6.97 19.53 8.75
CA PRO A 285 6.15 20.21 9.75
C PRO A 285 4.75 19.59 9.83
N THR A 286 4.31 19.23 11.05
CA THR A 286 2.96 18.71 11.32
C THR A 286 2.28 19.54 12.38
N ASP A 287 0.99 19.83 12.19
CA ASP A 287 0.19 20.61 13.12
C ASP A 287 -0.51 19.77 14.19
N SER A 288 -0.42 18.44 14.08
CA SER A 288 -0.97 17.53 15.07
C SER A 288 -0.03 17.44 16.26
N ALA A 289 -0.41 18.06 17.38
CA ALA A 289 0.32 17.94 18.66
C ALA A 289 0.52 16.46 19.06
N LEU A 290 -0.47 15.61 18.78
CA LEU A 290 -0.38 14.17 19.01
C LEU A 290 0.75 13.52 18.18
N VAL A 291 0.93 13.94 16.92
CA VAL A 291 2.03 13.44 16.07
C VAL A 291 3.37 14.00 16.53
N GLN A 292 3.44 15.29 16.88
CA GLN A 292 4.67 15.92 17.40
C GLN A 292 5.16 15.27 18.70
N GLU A 293 4.25 14.92 19.60
CA GLU A 293 4.58 14.24 20.86
C GLU A 293 4.99 12.77 20.64
N GLU A 294 4.43 12.11 19.62
CA GLU A 294 4.71 10.69 19.35
C GLU A 294 6.03 10.48 18.57
N ILE A 295 6.45 11.42 17.72
CA ILE A 295 7.68 11.31 16.90
C ILE A 295 8.92 10.91 17.74
N PRO A 296 9.27 11.60 18.86
CA PRO A 296 10.43 11.21 19.65
C PRO A 296 10.33 9.81 20.23
N ARG A 297 9.12 9.39 20.64
CA ARG A 297 8.88 8.05 21.18
C ARG A 297 9.07 6.96 20.12
N THR A 298 8.62 7.23 18.90
CA THR A 298 8.83 6.32 17.76
C THR A 298 10.31 6.21 17.42
N LEU A 299 11.06 7.31 17.42
CA LEU A 299 12.51 7.29 17.16
C LEU A 299 13.25 6.48 18.24
N ASP A 300 12.95 6.69 19.53
CA ASP A 300 13.54 5.89 20.62
C ASP A 300 13.22 4.38 20.45
N ALA A 301 12.00 4.05 20.04
CA ALA A 301 11.60 2.66 19.79
C ALA A 301 12.29 2.05 18.56
N LEU A 302 12.51 2.85 17.50
CA LEU A 302 13.28 2.44 16.32
C LEU A 302 14.74 2.14 16.73
N ASP A 303 15.38 3.03 17.48
CA ASP A 303 16.75 2.85 17.98
C ASP A 303 16.88 1.54 18.79
N GLU A 304 15.95 1.26 19.70
CA GLU A 304 15.93 0.01 20.46
C GLU A 304 15.75 -1.21 19.55
N HIS A 305 14.91 -1.11 18.52
CA HIS A 305 14.69 -2.17 17.56
C HIS A 305 15.94 -2.44 16.71
N PHE A 306 16.61 -1.38 16.23
CA PHE A 306 17.87 -1.49 15.48
C PHE A 306 19.01 -2.05 16.31
N ALA A 307 19.09 -1.75 17.61
CA ALA A 307 20.07 -2.37 18.49
C ALA A 307 19.93 -3.91 18.56
N VAL A 308 18.74 -4.46 18.28
CA VAL A 308 18.55 -5.91 18.13
C VAL A 308 19.04 -6.39 16.77
N ILE A 309 18.72 -5.65 15.70
CA ILE A 309 19.12 -5.95 14.32
C ILE A 309 20.65 -5.92 14.18
N GLU A 310 21.32 -4.91 14.74
CA GLU A 310 22.78 -4.81 14.74
C GLU A 310 23.43 -5.97 15.47
N ASP A 311 22.95 -6.37 16.65
CA ASP A 311 23.46 -7.54 17.37
C ASP A 311 23.23 -8.85 16.59
N MET A 312 22.14 -8.94 15.81
CA MET A 312 21.92 -10.05 14.87
C MET A 312 22.98 -10.05 13.76
N SER A 313 23.19 -8.91 13.10
CA SER A 313 24.13 -8.75 11.97
C SER A 313 25.60 -8.92 12.38
N GLU A 314 26.01 -8.45 13.56
CA GLU A 314 27.38 -8.58 14.05
C GLU A 314 27.76 -10.02 14.44
N SER A 315 26.77 -10.90 14.58
CA SER A 315 26.95 -12.28 15.05
C SER A 315 27.27 -13.29 13.93
N THR A 316 27.64 -12.81 12.73
CA THR A 316 27.94 -13.66 11.57
C THR A 316 29.05 -14.67 11.88
N GLY A 317 28.65 -15.94 12.14
CA GLY A 317 29.54 -17.08 12.40
C GLY A 317 29.18 -17.94 13.61
N GLU A 318 28.37 -17.43 14.55
CA GLU A 318 27.96 -18.15 15.78
C GLU A 318 26.45 -18.01 16.05
N LEU A 319 25.62 -18.33 15.05
CA LEU A 319 24.19 -18.49 15.30
C LEU A 319 24.00 -19.72 16.20
N SER A 320 23.71 -19.50 17.48
CA SER A 320 23.30 -20.54 18.42
C SER A 320 21.80 -20.51 18.61
N LYS A 321 21.20 -21.66 18.94
CA LYS A 321 19.75 -21.75 19.20
C LYS A 321 19.34 -20.91 20.41
N GLU A 322 20.22 -20.76 21.39
CA GLU A 322 20.03 -19.90 22.55
C GLU A 322 19.97 -18.43 22.13
N LYS A 323 20.92 -17.98 21.31
CA LYS A 323 20.95 -16.59 20.83
C LYS A 323 19.75 -16.27 19.92
N ALA A 324 19.37 -17.21 19.05
CA ALA A 324 18.14 -17.09 18.24
C ALA A 324 16.89 -16.86 19.12
N LYS A 325 16.73 -17.61 20.21
CA LYS A 325 15.60 -17.43 21.15
C LYS A 325 15.64 -16.08 21.87
N GLU A 326 16.82 -15.61 22.24
CA GLU A 326 17.00 -14.30 22.86
C GLU A 326 16.57 -13.18 21.92
N TRP A 327 17.03 -13.21 20.66
CA TRP A 327 16.63 -12.23 19.65
C TRP A 327 15.14 -12.27 19.36
N MET A 328 14.54 -13.44 19.28
CA MET A 328 13.09 -13.56 19.10
C MET A 328 12.30 -12.83 20.20
N GLU A 329 12.73 -12.94 21.46
CA GLU A 329 12.06 -12.25 22.56
C GLU A 329 12.30 -10.74 22.51
N ARG A 330 13.54 -10.32 22.20
CA ARG A 330 13.89 -8.90 22.05
C ARG A 330 13.13 -8.24 20.90
N LEU A 331 13.10 -8.87 19.72
CA LEU A 331 12.36 -8.37 18.55
C LEU A 331 10.86 -8.20 18.82
N LYS A 332 10.24 -9.13 19.55
CA LYS A 332 8.84 -8.98 19.97
C LYS A 332 8.66 -7.81 20.93
N SER A 333 9.54 -7.70 21.92
CA SER A 333 9.48 -6.63 22.92
C SER A 333 9.70 -5.25 22.32
N THR A 334 10.56 -5.12 21.31
CA THR A 334 10.83 -3.83 20.64
C THR A 334 9.85 -3.53 19.52
N ALA A 335 9.12 -4.53 19.00
CA ALA A 335 8.05 -4.32 18.02
C ALA A 335 6.76 -3.76 18.65
N GLU A 336 6.46 -4.08 19.91
CA GLU A 336 5.25 -3.62 20.60
C GLU A 336 5.15 -2.09 20.70
N PRO A 337 6.18 -1.33 21.13
CA PRO A 337 6.14 0.13 21.13
C PRO A 337 5.94 0.73 19.74
N LEU A 338 6.54 0.15 18.69
CA LEU A 338 6.37 0.61 17.31
C LEU A 338 4.94 0.41 16.81
N GLU A 339 4.30 -0.71 17.18
CA GLU A 339 2.89 -0.96 16.89
C GLU A 339 1.97 0.02 17.62
N GLU A 340 2.26 0.33 18.89
CA GLU A 340 1.53 1.36 19.64
C GLU A 340 1.62 2.73 18.95
N SER A 341 2.83 3.14 18.53
CA SER A 341 3.04 4.40 17.81
C SER A 341 2.33 4.40 16.46
N ALA A 342 2.34 3.30 15.71
CA ALA A 342 1.58 3.16 14.47
C ALA A 342 0.07 3.35 14.69
N GLN A 343 -0.47 2.82 15.79
CA GLN A 343 -1.88 3.01 16.15
C GLN A 343 -2.19 4.47 16.52
N VAL A 344 -1.26 5.18 17.17
CA VAL A 344 -1.37 6.62 17.45
C VAL A 344 -1.39 7.41 16.14
N TYR A 345 -0.51 7.11 15.19
CA TYR A 345 -0.50 7.76 13.87
C TYR A 345 -1.77 7.47 13.06
N ALA A 346 -2.26 6.22 13.06
CA ALA A 346 -3.51 5.86 12.41
C ALA A 346 -4.71 6.62 13.02
N THR A 347 -4.72 6.79 14.34
CA THR A 347 -5.72 7.57 15.06
C THR A 347 -5.61 9.06 14.70
N ALA A 348 -4.40 9.60 14.64
CA ALA A 348 -4.16 10.98 14.22
C ALA A 348 -4.62 11.23 12.76
N ALA A 349 -4.36 10.29 11.85
CA ALA A 349 -4.80 10.35 10.46
C ALA A 349 -6.33 10.32 10.32
N GLN A 350 -7.02 9.50 11.13
CA GLN A 350 -8.50 9.51 11.18
C GLN A 350 -9.07 10.83 11.73
N HIS A 351 -8.25 11.60 12.43
CA HIS A 351 -8.60 12.86 13.07
C HIS A 351 -7.99 14.08 12.37
N GLN A 352 -7.51 13.93 11.14
CA GLN A 352 -6.92 15.05 10.38
C GLN A 352 -7.96 16.13 10.02
N HIS A 353 -9.27 15.84 10.15
CA HIS A 353 -10.38 16.78 9.99
C HIS A 353 -11.00 17.25 11.33
N ASN A 354 -10.35 16.94 12.46
CA ASN A 354 -10.87 17.24 13.79
C ASN A 354 -10.47 18.65 14.27
N ILE A 355 -11.31 19.21 15.14
CA ILE A 355 -11.13 20.55 15.71
C ILE A 355 -10.24 20.43 16.95
N ALA A 356 -9.09 21.09 16.93
CA ALA A 356 -8.23 21.19 18.10
C ALA A 356 -8.93 22.01 19.20
N CYS A 357 -8.95 21.49 20.42
CA CYS A 357 -9.50 22.20 21.56
C CYS A 357 -8.58 23.37 21.96
N PRO A 358 -9.07 24.61 22.00
CA PRO A 358 -8.24 25.77 22.36
C PRO A 358 -7.77 25.75 23.82
N GLY A 359 -8.48 25.03 24.71
CA GLY A 359 -8.12 24.95 26.12
C GLY A 359 -7.06 23.89 26.47
N CYS A 360 -6.98 22.80 25.71
CA CYS A 360 -6.07 21.69 26.04
C CYS A 360 -5.33 21.07 24.85
N GLY A 361 -5.49 21.61 23.64
CA GLY A 361 -4.84 21.12 22.42
C GLY A 361 -5.38 19.79 21.88
N ARG A 362 -6.23 19.07 22.63
CA ARG A 362 -6.77 17.77 22.23
C ARG A 362 -7.61 17.91 20.95
N SER A 363 -7.37 17.04 19.98
CA SER A 363 -8.15 16.96 18.73
C SER A 363 -9.50 16.30 18.99
N ASN A 364 -10.60 16.90 18.53
CA ASN A 364 -11.97 16.41 18.76
C ASN A 364 -12.77 16.30 17.45
N PRO A 365 -13.64 15.28 17.29
CA PRO A 365 -14.52 15.17 16.14
C PRO A 365 -15.28 16.47 15.86
N PRO A 366 -15.45 16.88 14.59
CA PRO A 366 -16.13 18.14 14.24
C PRO A 366 -17.61 18.17 14.70
N GLU A 367 -18.19 17.00 14.94
CA GLU A 367 -19.56 16.83 15.46
C GLU A 367 -19.71 17.24 16.93
N ASN A 368 -18.62 17.18 17.71
CA ASN A 368 -18.65 17.51 19.13
C ASN A 368 -18.76 19.02 19.34
N ARG A 369 -19.51 19.43 20.36
CA ARG A 369 -19.62 20.83 20.80
C ARG A 369 -18.66 21.20 21.91
N ASN A 370 -18.21 20.20 22.65
CA ASN A 370 -17.34 20.36 23.81
C ASN A 370 -16.19 19.36 23.68
N CYS A 371 -15.02 19.76 24.18
CA CYS A 371 -13.86 18.90 24.19
C CYS A 371 -14.09 17.70 25.10
N GLU A 372 -13.78 16.50 24.60
CA GLU A 372 -13.95 15.25 25.35
C GLU A 372 -13.00 15.13 26.55
N ALA A 373 -11.88 15.87 26.56
CA ALA A 373 -10.94 15.90 27.70
C ALA A 373 -11.35 16.92 28.77
N CYS A 374 -11.49 18.18 28.38
CA CYS A 374 -11.62 19.28 29.34
C CYS A 374 -13.01 19.91 29.38
N GLY A 375 -13.92 19.52 28.48
CA GLY A 375 -15.28 20.06 28.40
C GLY A 375 -15.38 21.45 27.76
N GLU A 376 -14.27 22.05 27.34
CA GLU A 376 -14.23 23.39 26.74
C GLU A 376 -14.99 23.43 25.40
N VAL A 377 -15.67 24.53 25.10
CA VAL A 377 -16.46 24.65 23.85
C VAL A 377 -15.53 24.71 22.65
N LEU A 378 -15.82 23.91 21.62
CA LEU A 378 -15.00 23.82 20.41
C LEU A 378 -15.42 24.87 19.36
N PRO A 379 -14.47 25.58 18.73
CA PRO A 379 -14.77 26.60 17.73
C PRO A 379 -15.33 25.99 16.45
N ARG A 380 -16.45 26.52 15.92
CA ARG A 380 -17.07 26.05 14.66
C ARG A 380 -17.01 27.11 13.56
N PRO A 381 -16.89 26.69 12.28
CA PRO A 381 -17.00 27.60 11.14
C PRO A 381 -18.33 28.37 11.12
N GLU A 382 -19.43 27.76 11.56
CA GLU A 382 -20.78 28.35 11.55
C GLU A 382 -21.01 29.42 12.64
N ASP A 383 -20.18 29.44 13.69
CA ASP A 383 -20.33 30.40 14.80
C ASP A 383 -19.61 31.74 14.53
N THR A 384 -18.87 31.86 13.41
CA THR A 384 -18.17 33.09 13.00
C THR A 384 -19.10 34.25 12.61
N GLY A 385 -20.42 34.00 12.48
CA GLY A 385 -21.41 35.03 12.18
C GLY A 385 -22.18 35.58 13.39
N ALA A 386 -21.99 35.03 14.60
CA ALA A 386 -22.87 35.36 15.72
C ALA A 386 -22.19 35.23 17.10
N LEU A 387 -21.10 35.95 17.33
CA LEU A 387 -20.69 36.28 18.70
C LEU A 387 -20.95 37.74 19.01
N GLN A 388 -21.74 37.88 20.07
CA GLN A 388 -22.46 39.06 20.51
C GLN A 388 -21.55 40.23 20.86
N SER A 389 -22.00 41.40 20.41
CA SER A 389 -21.72 42.73 20.96
C SER A 389 -21.41 42.69 22.47
N SER A 390 -20.15 43.00 22.81
CA SER A 390 -19.79 43.51 24.13
C SER A 390 -19.01 44.80 23.94
N THR A 391 -19.66 45.90 24.31
CA THR A 391 -19.20 47.28 24.22
C THR A 391 -18.12 47.56 25.27
N PHE A 392 -16.91 47.00 25.12
CA PHE A 392 -15.70 47.51 25.77
C PHE A 392 -14.42 46.79 25.27
N SER A 393 -13.84 47.26 24.16
CA SER A 393 -12.39 47.20 23.87
C SER A 393 -12.11 48.00 22.60
N VAL A 394 -11.92 49.30 22.80
CA VAL A 394 -11.32 50.20 21.81
C VAL A 394 -9.79 50.04 21.94
N LEU A 395 -9.11 49.86 20.79
CA LEU A 395 -7.64 49.88 20.60
C LEU A 395 -6.84 48.64 21.04
N ALA A 396 -7.06 47.52 20.37
CA ALA A 396 -5.99 46.63 19.95
C ALA A 396 -6.31 46.25 18.49
N GLY A 397 -5.33 46.31 17.58
CA GLY A 397 -5.52 45.78 16.23
C GLY A 397 -6.01 44.32 16.29
N PRO A 398 -6.68 43.81 15.25
CA PRO A 398 -7.22 42.46 15.28
C PRO A 398 -6.09 41.48 15.62
N THR A 399 -6.17 40.88 16.80
CA THR A 399 -5.44 39.65 17.09
C THR A 399 -6.07 38.58 16.21
N LEU A 400 -5.54 38.44 15.00
CA LEU A 400 -5.76 37.23 14.21
C LEU A 400 -5.29 36.06 15.08
N GLU A 401 -6.19 35.11 15.32
CA GLU A 401 -5.83 33.85 15.97
C GLU A 401 -4.64 33.25 15.20
N GLU A 402 -3.50 33.06 15.86
CA GLU A 402 -2.24 32.54 15.29
C GLU A 402 -2.38 31.16 14.60
N ASN A 403 -3.57 30.56 14.61
CA ASN A 403 -3.87 29.20 14.18
C ASN A 403 -4.62 29.06 12.82
N GLN A 404 -4.79 30.13 12.03
CA GLN A 404 -5.36 29.99 10.68
C GLN A 404 -4.30 29.44 9.71
N GLN A 405 -4.28 28.11 9.56
CA GLN A 405 -3.39 27.38 8.64
C GLN A 405 -3.73 27.66 7.17
N MET A 406 -2.70 27.74 6.33
CA MET A 406 -2.87 27.75 4.88
C MET A 406 -3.40 26.39 4.43
N PRO A 407 -4.55 26.32 3.73
CA PRO A 407 -4.99 25.06 3.13
C PRO A 407 -3.97 24.64 2.06
N MET A 408 -3.56 23.36 2.09
CA MET A 408 -2.70 22.78 1.06
C MET A 408 -3.40 22.90 -0.30
N THR A 409 -2.90 23.80 -1.15
CA THR A 409 -3.47 24.02 -2.48
C THR A 409 -2.99 22.95 -3.45
N GLU A 410 -3.79 22.65 -4.48
CA GLU A 410 -3.44 21.67 -5.52
C GLU A 410 -2.09 21.96 -6.19
N ASN A 411 -1.71 23.24 -6.32
CA ASN A 411 -0.43 23.64 -6.90
C ASN A 411 0.77 23.32 -6.01
N VAL A 412 0.63 23.48 -4.68
CA VAL A 412 1.68 23.17 -3.70
C VAL A 412 1.82 21.66 -3.53
N ALA A 413 0.69 20.95 -3.44
CA ALA A 413 0.69 19.49 -3.40
C ALA A 413 1.37 18.88 -4.63
N ARG A 414 1.09 19.41 -5.82
CA ARG A 414 1.73 18.99 -7.06
C ARG A 414 3.24 19.25 -7.08
N LEU A 415 3.70 20.38 -6.53
CA LEU A 415 5.14 20.68 -6.44
C LEU A 415 5.84 19.72 -5.48
N PHE A 416 5.26 19.45 -4.31
CA PHE A 416 5.86 18.55 -3.33
C PHE A 416 5.86 17.10 -3.82
N GLN A 417 4.78 16.67 -4.48
CA GLN A 417 4.75 15.37 -5.14
C GLN A 417 5.84 15.26 -6.21
N ALA A 418 6.11 16.32 -6.97
CA ALA A 418 7.18 16.31 -7.97
C ALA A 418 8.58 16.19 -7.32
N CYS A 419 8.78 16.69 -6.10
CA CYS A 419 10.01 16.47 -5.33
C CYS A 419 10.17 15.00 -4.94
N ASP A 420 9.10 14.37 -4.46
CA ASP A 420 9.10 12.93 -4.13
C ASP A 420 9.33 12.09 -5.41
N ASP A 421 8.60 12.38 -6.48
CA ASP A 421 8.67 11.64 -7.76
C ASP A 421 10.04 11.76 -8.45
N VAL A 422 10.75 12.89 -8.32
CA VAL A 422 12.09 13.03 -8.91
C VAL A 422 13.15 12.29 -8.09
N ASN A 423 12.97 12.23 -6.77
CA ASN A 423 13.86 11.49 -5.87
C ASN A 423 13.73 9.97 -6.12
N ASP A 424 12.49 9.51 -6.27
CA ASP A 424 12.16 8.10 -6.53
C ASP A 424 12.45 7.67 -7.98
N GLY A 425 12.90 8.60 -8.84
CA GLY A 425 13.18 8.37 -10.25
C GLY A 425 11.93 8.10 -11.11
N VAL A 426 10.75 8.46 -10.61
CA VAL A 426 9.45 8.35 -11.30
C VAL A 426 9.32 9.40 -12.40
N ILE A 427 9.80 10.63 -12.15
CA ILE A 427 9.88 11.69 -13.17
C ILE A 427 11.33 12.05 -13.49
N THR A 428 11.54 12.55 -14.70
CA THR A 428 12.88 12.97 -15.15
C THR A 428 13.28 14.33 -14.55
N PRO A 429 14.59 14.63 -14.43
CA PRO A 429 15.05 15.96 -14.02
C PRO A 429 14.52 17.12 -14.89
N GLN A 430 14.20 16.85 -16.17
CA GLN A 430 13.60 17.85 -17.05
C GLN A 430 12.12 18.11 -16.71
N GLU A 431 11.37 17.05 -16.37
CA GLU A 431 9.98 17.19 -15.92
C GLU A 431 9.91 17.88 -14.56
N PHE A 432 10.83 17.56 -13.64
CA PHE A 432 10.94 18.25 -12.36
C PHE A 432 11.29 19.74 -12.54
N SER A 433 12.28 20.06 -13.37
CA SER A 433 12.64 21.45 -13.68
C SER A 433 11.47 22.26 -14.24
N ALA A 434 10.61 21.64 -15.05
CA ALA A 434 9.42 22.29 -15.57
C ALA A 434 8.38 22.59 -14.48
N GLU A 435 8.23 21.71 -13.48
CA GLU A 435 7.34 21.94 -12.33
C GLU A 435 7.84 23.05 -11.41
N VAL A 436 9.15 23.09 -11.12
CA VAL A 436 9.76 24.16 -10.31
C VAL A 436 9.61 25.51 -11.01
N GLN A 437 9.84 25.58 -12.33
CA GLN A 437 9.63 26.80 -13.12
C GLN A 437 8.16 27.24 -13.16
N ARG A 438 7.22 26.28 -13.23
CA ARG A 438 5.78 26.57 -13.16
C ARG A 438 5.41 27.18 -11.80
N ALA A 439 5.93 26.62 -10.71
CA ALA A 439 5.71 27.15 -9.37
C ALA A 439 6.33 28.55 -9.20
N ALA A 440 7.53 28.77 -9.71
CA ALA A 440 8.19 30.09 -9.69
C ALA A 440 7.40 31.15 -10.47
N LEU A 441 6.85 30.78 -11.64
CA LEU A 441 5.99 31.68 -12.41
C LEU A 441 4.71 32.03 -11.63
N GLY A 442 4.07 31.02 -11.01
CA GLY A 442 2.87 31.24 -10.19
C GLY A 442 3.13 32.12 -8.97
N LEU A 443 4.28 31.96 -8.30
CA LEU A 443 4.68 32.81 -7.17
C LEU A 443 4.87 34.27 -7.62
N LYS A 444 5.44 34.47 -8.81
CA LYS A 444 5.64 35.81 -9.39
C LYS A 444 4.33 36.49 -9.78
N GLU A 445 3.44 35.76 -10.46
CA GLU A 445 2.10 36.27 -10.80
C GLU A 445 1.32 36.65 -9.54
N PHE A 446 1.41 35.84 -8.50
CA PHE A 446 0.80 36.13 -7.20
C PHE A 446 1.38 37.38 -6.52
N ALA A 447 2.70 37.60 -6.59
CA ALA A 447 3.33 38.82 -6.09
C ALA A 447 2.83 40.08 -6.83
N GLU A 448 2.66 40.00 -8.16
CA GLU A 448 2.17 41.11 -8.99
C GLU A 448 0.70 41.48 -8.68
N GLU A 449 -0.17 40.50 -8.40
CA GLU A 449 -1.56 40.75 -7.98
C GLU A 449 -1.65 41.52 -6.66
N LEU A 450 -0.77 41.19 -5.70
CA LEU A 450 -0.76 41.81 -4.38
C LEU A 450 -0.14 43.20 -4.35
N ASP A 451 0.88 43.47 -5.18
CA ASP A 451 1.36 44.84 -5.41
C ASP A 451 0.23 45.74 -5.93
N GLY A 452 -0.70 45.20 -6.72
CA GLY A 452 -1.91 45.88 -7.16
C GLY A 452 -2.86 46.24 -6.01
N VAL A 453 -3.06 45.33 -5.05
CA VAL A 453 -3.90 45.57 -3.85
C VAL A 453 -3.26 46.62 -2.93
N ALA A 454 -1.95 46.54 -2.72
CA ALA A 454 -1.20 47.51 -1.92
C ALA A 454 -1.24 48.91 -2.54
N ALA A 455 -1.10 49.02 -3.87
CA ALA A 455 -1.20 50.30 -4.58
C ALA A 455 -2.57 50.99 -4.38
N ILE A 456 -3.66 50.23 -4.37
CA ILE A 456 -5.01 50.75 -4.11
C ILE A 456 -5.15 51.25 -2.67
N ALA A 457 -4.61 50.50 -1.70
CA ALA A 457 -4.66 50.86 -0.27
C ALA A 457 -3.77 52.06 0.09
N MET A 458 -2.78 52.39 -0.75
CA MET A 458 -1.82 53.47 -0.54
C MET A 458 -2.06 54.72 -1.42
N ASP A 459 -3.14 54.74 -2.21
CA ASP A 459 -3.46 55.86 -3.10
C ASP A 459 -4.17 56.99 -2.34
N GLU A 460 -3.49 58.15 -2.23
CA GLU A 460 -3.98 59.35 -1.56
C GLU A 460 -5.28 59.88 -2.20
N GLU A 461 -5.52 59.63 -3.49
CA GLU A 461 -6.73 60.06 -4.20
C GLU A 461 -8.00 59.38 -3.67
N ASN A 462 -7.85 58.25 -2.96
CA ASN A 462 -8.96 57.53 -2.33
C ASN A 462 -9.39 58.13 -0.98
N PHE A 463 -8.72 59.18 -0.48
CA PHE A 463 -8.95 59.75 0.84
C PHE A 463 -9.14 61.28 0.82
N THR A 464 -9.93 61.81 1.75
CA THR A 464 -9.91 63.26 2.06
C THR A 464 -8.67 63.61 2.92
N PRO A 465 -8.23 64.88 2.97
CA PRO A 465 -7.01 65.26 3.70
C PRO A 465 -6.98 64.87 5.19
N GLU A 466 -8.12 64.95 5.91
CA GLU A 466 -8.21 64.54 7.33
C GLU A 466 -8.23 63.01 7.50
N GLN A 467 -8.82 62.28 6.55
CA GLN A 467 -8.82 60.82 6.54
C GLN A 467 -7.42 60.28 6.22
N TRP A 468 -6.70 60.93 5.32
CA TRP A 468 -5.33 60.58 4.97
C TRP A 468 -4.37 60.76 6.15
N GLU A 469 -4.49 61.85 6.92
CA GLU A 469 -3.68 62.07 8.12
C GLU A 469 -3.94 60.99 9.20
N THR A 470 -5.20 60.61 9.38
CA THR A 470 -5.59 59.53 10.31
C THR A 470 -5.09 58.16 9.82
N TRP A 471 -5.20 57.91 8.52
CA TRP A 471 -4.72 56.69 7.86
C TRP A 471 -3.20 56.51 7.99
N GLN A 472 -2.44 57.56 7.71
CA GLN A 472 -0.99 57.58 7.87
C GLN A 472 -0.55 57.32 9.31
N THR A 473 -1.28 57.88 10.29
CA THR A 473 -0.88 57.79 11.70
C THR A 473 -1.26 56.45 12.33
N HIS A 474 -2.40 55.87 11.95
CA HIS A 474 -2.98 54.71 12.64
C HIS A 474 -2.94 53.40 11.87
N HIS A 475 -2.81 53.42 10.54
CA HIS A 475 -2.93 52.22 9.70
C HIS A 475 -1.70 51.94 8.85
N MET A 476 -1.00 52.98 8.38
CA MET A 476 0.21 52.84 7.56
C MET A 476 1.33 52.03 8.25
N PRO A 477 1.65 52.22 9.55
CA PRO A 477 2.68 51.42 10.20
C PRO A 477 2.37 49.92 10.26
N TYR A 478 1.08 49.55 10.32
CA TYR A 478 0.65 48.15 10.31
C TYR A 478 0.70 47.55 8.90
N LEU A 479 0.35 48.34 7.88
CA LEU A 479 0.51 47.91 6.48
C LEU A 479 1.98 47.73 6.10
N GLU A 480 2.88 48.58 6.62
CA GLU A 480 4.33 48.42 6.44
C GLU A 480 4.85 47.12 7.07
N ASP A 481 4.35 46.74 8.26
CA ASP A 481 4.73 45.50 8.94
C ASP A 481 4.19 44.24 8.24
N ILE A 482 2.94 44.32 7.75
CA ILE A 482 2.33 43.25 6.94
C ILE A 482 3.08 43.11 5.60
N ALA A 483 3.41 44.22 4.93
CA ALA A 483 4.19 44.22 3.71
C ALA A 483 5.59 43.64 3.94
N ALA A 484 6.24 43.95 5.07
CA ALA A 484 7.53 43.36 5.41
C ALA A 484 7.44 41.83 5.62
N THR A 485 6.42 41.37 6.35
CA THR A 485 6.16 39.93 6.56
C THR A 485 5.89 39.21 5.23
N TYR A 486 5.13 39.86 4.35
CA TYR A 486 4.78 39.35 3.04
C TYR A 486 6.00 39.24 2.11
N VAL A 487 6.81 40.30 2.02
CA VAL A 487 8.06 40.31 1.23
C VAL A 487 9.04 39.27 1.75
N SER A 488 9.15 39.09 3.07
CA SER A 488 9.96 38.04 3.68
C SER A 488 9.47 36.65 3.27
N GLY A 489 8.15 36.41 3.33
CA GLY A 489 7.56 35.13 2.95
C GLY A 489 7.72 34.80 1.46
N LEU A 490 7.57 35.78 0.57
CA LEU A 490 7.85 35.58 -0.86
C LEU A 490 9.32 35.23 -1.10
N LYS A 491 10.23 35.90 -0.41
CA LYS A 491 11.67 35.63 -0.51
C LYS A 491 12.02 34.23 -0.01
N GLU A 492 11.44 33.80 1.11
CA GLU A 492 11.62 32.44 1.63
C GLU A 492 11.07 31.40 0.65
N ALA A 493 9.92 31.64 0.02
CA ALA A 493 9.39 30.72 -0.98
C ALA A 493 10.25 30.68 -2.26
N GLU A 494 10.81 31.82 -2.69
CA GLU A 494 11.73 31.90 -3.83
C GLU A 494 13.06 31.18 -3.53
N GLU A 495 13.62 31.35 -2.33
CA GLU A 495 14.80 30.63 -1.85
C GLU A 495 14.53 29.11 -1.78
N GLY A 496 13.34 28.70 -1.37
CA GLY A 496 12.94 27.29 -1.37
C GLY A 496 12.86 26.70 -2.78
N LEU A 497 12.29 27.42 -3.74
CA LEU A 497 12.29 27.00 -5.15
C LEU A 497 13.70 26.94 -5.73
N GLN A 498 14.58 27.88 -5.36
CA GLN A 498 15.97 27.86 -5.78
C GLN A 498 16.71 26.63 -5.21
N SER A 499 16.49 26.29 -3.93
CA SER A 499 17.04 25.08 -3.34
C SER A 499 16.54 23.82 -4.07
N MET A 500 15.26 23.77 -4.45
CA MET A 500 14.75 22.68 -5.31
C MET A 500 15.43 22.62 -6.69
N GLU A 501 15.78 23.77 -7.30
CA GLU A 501 16.54 23.78 -8.55
C GLU A 501 17.98 23.29 -8.37
N GLU A 502 18.61 23.54 -7.21
CA GLU A 502 19.98 23.11 -6.92
C GLU A 502 20.14 21.58 -6.96
N PHE A 503 19.08 20.83 -6.61
CA PHE A 503 19.00 19.37 -6.77
C PHE A 503 19.31 18.90 -8.20
N LEU A 504 18.95 19.67 -9.23
CA LEU A 504 19.21 19.33 -10.64
C LEU A 504 20.71 19.34 -10.98
N SER A 505 21.50 20.09 -10.23
CA SER A 505 22.95 20.21 -10.41
C SER A 505 23.76 19.40 -9.39
N ASP A 506 23.18 19.17 -8.21
CA ASP A 506 23.74 18.44 -7.09
C ASP A 506 22.64 17.55 -6.48
N PRO A 507 22.54 16.27 -6.89
CA PRO A 507 21.44 15.37 -6.49
C PRO A 507 21.59 14.91 -5.03
N ASP A 508 21.35 15.85 -4.11
CA ASP A 508 21.32 15.65 -2.67
C ASP A 508 19.92 15.98 -2.16
N ASP A 509 19.26 14.99 -1.55
CA ASP A 509 17.90 15.05 -1.01
C ASP A 509 17.73 16.22 -0.02
N ALA A 510 18.81 16.67 0.62
CA ALA A 510 18.81 17.85 1.48
C ALA A 510 18.27 19.11 0.77
N HIS A 511 18.51 19.26 -0.53
CA HIS A 511 18.02 20.37 -1.34
C HIS A 511 16.50 20.32 -1.54
N LEU A 512 15.93 19.12 -1.70
CA LEU A 512 14.48 18.94 -1.84
C LEU A 512 13.77 19.18 -0.51
N VAL A 513 14.32 18.64 0.58
CA VAL A 513 13.76 18.80 1.93
C VAL A 513 13.78 20.27 2.37
N GLU A 514 14.92 20.94 2.21
CA GLU A 514 15.07 22.35 2.55
C GLU A 514 14.17 23.23 1.66
N GLY A 515 14.09 22.90 0.36
CA GLY A 515 13.19 23.54 -0.57
C GLY A 515 11.72 23.48 -0.14
N ILE A 516 11.22 22.28 0.21
CA ILE A 516 9.83 22.09 0.69
C ILE A 516 9.58 22.92 1.94
N ARG A 517 10.52 22.89 2.89
CA ARG A 517 10.43 23.61 4.16
C ARG A 517 10.30 25.12 3.93
N LEU A 518 11.17 25.69 3.11
CA LEU A 518 11.22 27.13 2.80
C LEU A 518 9.98 27.58 2.00
N VAL A 519 9.54 26.80 1.01
CA VAL A 519 8.31 27.09 0.25
C VAL A 519 7.08 27.09 1.17
N TRP A 520 6.95 26.10 2.04
CA TRP A 520 5.81 26.02 2.96
C TRP A 520 5.78 27.16 3.97
N GLN A 521 6.95 27.48 4.56
CA GLN A 521 7.08 28.59 5.52
C GLN A 521 6.78 29.93 4.87
N GLY A 522 7.37 30.17 3.70
CA GLY A 522 7.17 31.40 2.93
C GLY A 522 5.71 31.61 2.54
N LEU A 523 5.07 30.58 1.96
CA LEU A 523 3.66 30.64 1.58
C LEU A 523 2.72 30.79 2.79
N SER A 524 3.07 30.23 3.95
CA SER A 524 2.31 30.43 5.19
C SER A 524 2.40 31.86 5.70
N ALA A 525 3.58 32.49 5.64
CA ALA A 525 3.75 33.90 5.98
C ALA A 525 2.96 34.81 5.02
N VAL A 526 3.00 34.49 3.73
CA VAL A 526 2.25 35.15 2.66
C VAL A 526 0.73 35.03 2.88
N HIS A 527 0.23 33.85 3.23
CA HIS A 527 -1.19 33.61 3.51
C HIS A 527 -1.69 34.43 4.70
N ARG A 528 -0.92 34.48 5.79
CA ARG A 528 -1.22 35.32 6.97
C ARG A 528 -1.22 36.80 6.62
N GLY A 529 -0.27 37.25 5.80
CA GLY A 529 -0.21 38.61 5.28
C GLY A 529 -1.47 38.98 4.48
N ARG A 530 -1.90 38.10 3.56
CA ARG A 530 -3.11 38.30 2.75
C ARG A 530 -4.38 38.38 3.60
N LEU A 531 -4.58 37.47 4.57
CA LEU A 531 -5.74 37.50 5.48
C LEU A 531 -5.78 38.80 6.29
N SER A 532 -4.60 39.29 6.71
CA SER A 532 -4.47 40.58 7.39
C SER A 532 -4.91 41.72 6.48
N MET A 533 -4.39 41.77 5.24
CA MET A 533 -4.76 42.79 4.25
C MET A 533 -6.26 42.77 3.92
N GLU A 534 -6.87 41.60 3.68
CA GLU A 534 -8.30 41.47 3.39
C GLU A 534 -9.18 41.94 4.57
N THR A 535 -8.76 41.62 5.80
CA THR A 535 -9.43 42.11 7.02
C THR A 535 -9.34 43.63 7.11
N TYR A 536 -8.18 44.23 6.81
CA TYR A 536 -8.01 45.68 6.81
C TYR A 536 -8.78 46.37 5.68
N THR A 537 -8.81 45.82 4.47
CA THR A 537 -9.62 46.34 3.36
C THR A 537 -11.11 46.33 3.70
N LYS A 538 -11.58 45.26 4.36
CA LYS A 538 -12.96 45.18 4.82
C LYS A 538 -13.26 46.19 5.93
N MET A 539 -12.37 46.34 6.92
CA MET A 539 -12.50 47.37 7.95
C MET A 539 -12.52 48.79 7.35
N LEU A 540 -11.68 49.05 6.35
CA LEU A 540 -11.69 50.30 5.60
C LEU A 540 -13.04 50.57 4.92
N GLN A 541 -13.56 49.56 4.22
CA GLN A 541 -14.86 49.64 3.55
C GLN A 541 -15.99 49.86 4.56
N ASP A 542 -15.95 49.17 5.70
CA ASP A 542 -16.94 49.32 6.78
C ASP A 542 -16.87 50.72 7.42
N VAL A 543 -15.67 51.26 7.68
CA VAL A 543 -15.48 52.62 8.21
C VAL A 543 -15.93 53.69 7.22
N VAL A 544 -15.64 53.52 5.93
CA VAL A 544 -16.10 54.44 4.87
C VAL A 544 -17.62 54.38 4.74
N GLN A 545 -18.22 53.18 4.78
CA GLN A 545 -19.67 53.00 4.72
C GLN A 545 -20.38 53.57 5.95
N GLU A 546 -19.83 53.37 7.15
CA GLU A 546 -20.36 53.93 8.40
C GLU A 546 -20.27 55.46 8.39
N SER A 547 -19.17 56.03 7.87
CA SER A 547 -19.02 57.48 7.71
C SER A 547 -19.98 58.08 6.67
N VAL A 548 -20.36 57.32 5.64
CA VAL A 548 -21.42 57.68 4.68
C VAL A 548 -22.80 57.62 5.34
N ASP A 549 -23.08 56.57 6.12
CA ASP A 549 -24.35 56.34 6.80
C ASP A 549 -24.61 57.36 7.93
N GLU A 550 -23.54 57.82 8.61
CA GLU A 550 -23.59 58.89 9.61
C GLU A 550 -23.61 60.31 9.00
N GLY A 551 -23.53 60.43 7.67
CA GLY A 551 -23.59 61.72 6.96
C GLY A 551 -22.32 62.58 7.12
N LEU A 552 -21.21 61.97 7.53
CA LEU A 552 -19.89 62.60 7.62
C LEU A 552 -19.21 62.66 6.25
N ILE A 553 -19.62 61.81 5.31
CA ILE A 553 -19.22 61.81 3.90
C ILE A 553 -20.47 61.99 3.02
N SER A 554 -20.46 63.01 2.15
CA SER A 554 -21.53 63.27 1.18
C SER A 554 -21.40 62.35 -0.03
N THR A 555 -22.44 61.58 -0.37
CA THR A 555 -22.53 60.82 -1.63
C THR A 555 -22.97 61.66 -2.82
N GLU A 556 -23.11 62.98 -2.67
CA GLU A 556 -23.34 63.89 -3.80
C GLU A 556 -22.03 64.27 -4.48
N ALA A 557 -21.68 63.52 -5.52
CA ALA A 557 -21.02 64.11 -6.68
C ALA A 557 -22.09 64.91 -7.45
N GLU A 558 -22.19 66.23 -7.21
CA GLU A 558 -22.76 67.15 -8.19
C GLU A 558 -21.65 67.61 -9.14
N GLY A 559 -21.66 67.11 -10.39
CA GLY A 559 -21.03 67.78 -11.55
C GLY A 559 -19.87 67.06 -12.22
#